data_AF-A0A4Y3IL27-F1
#
_entry.id   AF-A0A4Y3IL27-F1
#
_cell.length_a   1.000
_cell.length_b   1.000
_cell.length_c   1.000
_cell.angle_alpha   90.00
_cell.angle_beta   90.00
_cell.angle_gamma   90.00
#
_symmetry.space_group_name_H-M   'P 1'
#
loop_
_entity.id
_entity.type
_entity.pdbx_description
1 polymer ?
#
loop_
_entity_poly.entity_id
_entity_poly.type
_entity_poly.pdbx_seq_one_letter_code
_entity_poly.pdbx_strand_id
1 'polypeptide(L)'
;MKLKFSLFMTVVYVMLAPTLAQATTGFLQSEESQAFVKVCFYDVLGETHSLNIGATELCPLTSDFDVTPKLQPPTEDAQKTGFFKQEQTSGFSKLCSYDVLGETYVLTIGSTEICPLTYKF
;
A
#
# COMPACT_ATOMS: atom_id res chain seq x y z
N MET A 1 17.84 46.02 10.64
CA MET A 1 17.02 45.38 9.58
C MET A 1 17.62 44.12 8.92
N LYS A 2 18.80 43.61 9.35
CA LYS A 2 19.43 42.45 8.68
C LYS A 2 19.01 41.07 9.21
N LEU A 3 18.39 41.02 10.40
CA LEU A 3 18.01 39.76 11.06
C LEU A 3 16.70 39.15 10.52
N LYS A 4 15.74 39.98 10.10
CA LYS A 4 14.44 39.53 9.57
C LYS A 4 14.52 38.98 8.13
N PHE A 5 15.48 39.46 7.34
CA PHE A 5 15.66 39.03 5.95
C PHE A 5 16.35 37.65 5.87
N SER A 6 17.23 37.35 6.85
CA SER A 6 17.86 36.04 6.98
C SER A 6 16.85 34.93 7.34
N LEU A 7 15.87 35.25 8.19
CA LEU A 7 14.84 34.28 8.62
C LEU A 7 13.86 33.89 7.50
N PHE A 8 13.61 34.77 6.54
CA PHE A 8 12.72 34.48 5.42
C PHE A 8 13.36 33.56 4.37
N MET A 9 14.69 33.64 4.21
CA MET A 9 15.43 32.84 3.22
C MET A 9 15.58 31.37 3.67
N THR A 10 15.64 31.10 4.98
CA THR A 10 15.70 29.74 5.51
C THR A 10 14.36 29.00 5.47
N VAL A 11 13.23 29.70 5.59
CA VAL A 11 11.88 29.06 5.56
C VAL A 11 11.52 28.56 4.16
N VAL A 12 11.99 29.22 3.10
CA VAL A 12 11.71 28.81 1.71
C VAL A 12 12.48 27.54 1.31
N TYR A 13 13.63 27.27 1.92
CA TYR A 13 14.47 26.12 1.56
C TYR A 13 13.92 24.77 2.06
N VAL A 14 13.05 24.77 3.08
CA VAL A 14 12.50 23.53 3.68
C VAL A 14 11.36 22.92 2.86
N MET A 15 10.71 23.70 1.98
CA MET A 15 9.53 23.25 1.21
C MET A 15 9.84 22.52 -0.10
N LEU A 16 11.11 22.32 -0.45
CA LEU A 16 11.54 21.78 -1.75
C LEU A 16 12.21 20.40 -1.64
N ALA A 17 11.73 19.55 -0.74
CA ALA A 17 12.08 18.12 -0.79
C ALA A 17 11.19 17.42 -1.82
N PRO A 18 11.73 16.94 -2.96
CA PRO A 18 10.96 16.11 -3.89
C PRO A 18 10.64 14.78 -3.21
N THR A 19 9.36 14.46 -3.08
CA THR A 19 8.92 13.10 -2.72
C THR A 19 9.18 12.19 -3.91
N LEU A 20 10.20 11.35 -3.83
CA LEU A 20 10.46 10.31 -4.81
C LEU A 20 9.35 9.26 -4.71
N ALA A 21 8.35 9.31 -5.58
CA ALA A 21 7.42 8.20 -5.77
C ALA A 21 8.19 7.05 -6.43
N GLN A 22 8.44 5.98 -5.70
CA GLN A 22 9.13 4.79 -6.21
C GLN A 22 8.11 3.75 -6.66
N ALA A 23 7.67 3.85 -7.91
CA ALA A 23 6.98 2.75 -8.57
C ALA A 23 8.02 1.73 -9.08
N THR A 24 7.74 0.45 -8.88
CA THR A 24 8.53 -0.65 -9.42
C THR A 24 7.67 -1.49 -10.34
N THR A 25 8.18 -1.80 -11.52
CA THR A 25 7.47 -2.61 -12.52
C THR A 25 7.48 -4.09 -12.12
N GLY A 26 6.29 -4.71 -12.14
CA GLY A 26 6.11 -6.15 -11.99
C GLY A 26 5.86 -6.85 -13.32
N PHE A 27 6.22 -8.14 -13.39
CA PHE A 27 6.10 -8.99 -14.58
C PHE A 27 5.11 -10.13 -14.35
N LEU A 28 4.17 -10.33 -15.26
CA LEU A 28 3.12 -11.34 -15.13
C LEU A 28 3.74 -12.75 -15.04
N GLN A 29 3.42 -13.48 -13.96
CA GLN A 29 3.78 -14.89 -13.78
C GLN A 29 2.60 -15.81 -14.09
N SER A 30 1.42 -15.49 -13.59
CA SER A 30 0.23 -16.34 -13.73
C SER A 30 -1.06 -15.54 -13.65
N GLU A 31 -2.16 -16.17 -14.08
CA GLU A 31 -3.50 -15.61 -13.96
C GLU A 31 -4.49 -16.69 -13.51
N GLU A 32 -5.48 -16.29 -12.71
CA GLU A 32 -6.56 -17.14 -12.24
C GLU A 32 -7.89 -16.45 -12.48
N SER A 33 -8.87 -17.17 -13.04
CA SER A 33 -10.21 -16.63 -13.28
C SER A 33 -11.17 -17.11 -12.20
N GLN A 34 -11.75 -16.17 -11.45
CA GLN A 34 -12.70 -16.43 -10.38
C GLN A 34 -14.03 -15.72 -10.65
N ALA A 35 -15.04 -16.49 -11.07
CA ALA A 35 -16.41 -16.04 -11.34
C ALA A 35 -16.52 -14.82 -12.30
N PHE A 36 -16.39 -13.60 -11.77
CA PHE A 36 -16.54 -12.33 -12.49
C PHE A 36 -15.27 -11.48 -12.49
N VAL A 37 -14.19 -11.96 -11.87
CA VAL A 37 -12.90 -11.27 -11.73
C VAL A 37 -11.79 -12.19 -12.21
N LYS A 38 -10.75 -11.63 -12.82
CA LYS A 38 -9.49 -12.32 -13.07
C LYS A 38 -8.41 -11.75 -12.16
N VAL A 39 -7.70 -12.61 -11.46
CA VAL A 39 -6.58 -12.29 -10.58
C VAL A 39 -5.29 -12.51 -11.37
N CYS A 40 -4.49 -11.47 -11.54
CA CYS A 40 -3.22 -11.50 -12.25
C CYS A 40 -2.07 -11.44 -11.23
N PHE A 41 -1.18 -12.42 -11.24
CA PHE A 41 -0.04 -12.50 -10.33
C PHE A 41 1.24 -12.04 -11.02
N TYR A 42 1.94 -11.10 -10.41
CA TYR A 42 3.16 -10.48 -10.94
C TYR A 42 4.33 -10.70 -10.00
N ASP A 43 5.52 -10.88 -10.58
CA ASP A 43 6.80 -10.80 -9.89
C ASP A 43 7.26 -9.34 -9.83
N VAL A 44 7.41 -8.80 -8.62
CA VAL A 44 8.01 -7.48 -8.38
C VAL A 44 9.22 -7.68 -7.48
N LEU A 45 10.42 -7.65 -8.04
CA LEU A 45 11.68 -7.83 -7.32
C LEU A 45 11.76 -9.13 -6.49
N GLY A 46 11.12 -10.20 -6.94
CA GLY A 46 11.09 -11.49 -6.25
C GLY A 46 9.92 -11.68 -5.29
N GLU A 47 9.04 -10.69 -5.15
CA GLU A 47 7.79 -10.79 -4.40
C GLU A 47 6.57 -10.90 -5.33
N THR A 48 5.61 -11.74 -4.97
CA THR A 48 4.38 -11.92 -5.74
C THR A 48 3.33 -10.88 -5.36
N HIS A 49 2.80 -10.17 -6.36
CA HIS A 49 1.71 -9.20 -6.20
C HIS A 49 0.51 -9.58 -7.06
N SER A 50 -0.69 -9.29 -6.58
CA SER A 50 -1.91 -9.54 -7.34
C SER A 50 -2.56 -8.23 -7.82
N LEU A 51 -3.15 -8.30 -9.00
CA LEU A 51 -4.02 -7.26 -9.58
C LEU A 51 -5.33 -7.92 -10.02
N ASN A 52 -6.45 -7.37 -9.59
CA ASN A 52 -7.77 -7.83 -9.99
C ASN A 52 -8.27 -7.01 -11.18
N ILE A 53 -8.68 -7.69 -12.24
CA ILE A 53 -9.25 -7.10 -13.45
C ILE A 53 -10.59 -7.78 -13.79
N GLY A 54 -11.32 -7.26 -14.77
CA GLY A 54 -12.55 -7.89 -15.24
C GLY A 54 -12.28 -9.29 -15.81
N ALA A 55 -13.20 -10.25 -15.62
CA ALA A 55 -13.03 -11.62 -16.13
C ALA A 55 -12.82 -11.70 -17.66
N THR A 56 -13.32 -10.72 -18.42
CA THR A 56 -13.16 -10.63 -19.87
C THR A 56 -11.90 -9.88 -20.29
N GLU A 57 -11.17 -9.29 -19.35
CA GLU A 57 -9.95 -8.54 -19.59
C GLU A 57 -8.72 -9.49 -19.58
N LEU A 58 -7.70 -9.08 -20.31
CA LEU A 58 -6.42 -9.79 -20.35
C LEU A 58 -5.49 -9.19 -19.30
N CYS A 59 -4.77 -10.03 -18.56
CA CYS A 59 -3.74 -9.56 -17.65
C CYS A 59 -2.64 -8.82 -18.46
N PRO A 60 -2.32 -7.57 -18.10
CA PRO A 60 -1.15 -6.90 -18.62
C PRO A 60 0.11 -7.75 -18.44
N LEU A 61 1.04 -7.71 -19.38
CA LEU A 61 2.32 -8.42 -19.22
C LEU A 61 3.20 -7.76 -18.15
N THR A 62 3.02 -6.45 -17.96
CA THR A 62 3.71 -5.64 -16.97
C THR A 62 2.75 -4.67 -16.31
N SER A 63 2.93 -4.43 -15.01
CA SER A 63 2.18 -3.42 -14.28
C SER A 63 3.11 -2.70 -13.30
N ASP A 64 2.91 -1.39 -13.13
CA ASP A 64 3.65 -0.66 -12.11
C ASP A 64 2.99 -0.88 -10.75
N PHE A 65 3.81 -1.22 -9.76
CA PHE A 65 3.41 -1.38 -8.38
C PHE A 65 4.10 -0.31 -7.55
N ASP A 66 3.33 0.42 -6.75
CA ASP A 66 3.92 1.27 -5.72
C ASP A 66 4.54 0.35 -4.67
N VAL A 67 5.86 0.40 -4.53
CA VAL A 67 6.61 -0.37 -3.50
C VAL A 67 6.90 0.54 -2.32
N THR A 68 5.95 1.42 -2.00
CA THR A 68 5.76 1.81 -0.61
C THR A 68 5.53 0.54 0.22
N PRO A 69 6.07 0.45 1.46
CA PRO A 69 6.15 -0.78 2.25
C PRO A 69 4.86 -1.58 2.19
N LYS A 70 4.96 -2.77 1.61
CA LYS A 70 3.79 -3.55 1.24
C LYS A 70 3.23 -4.26 2.45
N LEU A 71 1.91 -4.16 2.50
CA LEU A 71 0.98 -4.86 3.37
C LEU A 71 1.19 -6.36 3.11
N GLN A 72 2.06 -6.99 3.89
CA GLN A 72 2.24 -8.43 3.82
C GLN A 72 0.88 -9.07 4.17
N PRO A 73 0.36 -9.99 3.34
CA PRO A 73 -0.72 -10.86 3.81
C PRO A 73 -0.19 -11.62 5.04
N PRO A 74 -1.01 -11.75 6.11
CA PRO A 74 -0.62 -12.47 7.32
C PRO A 74 -0.06 -13.84 6.96
N THR A 75 1.19 -14.12 7.30
CA THR A 75 1.71 -15.49 7.31
C THR A 75 1.00 -16.25 8.42
N GLU A 76 0.43 -17.42 8.14
CA GLU A 76 -0.39 -18.20 9.09
C GLU A 76 0.30 -18.48 10.45
N ASP A 77 1.62 -18.35 10.54
CA ASP A 77 2.43 -18.62 11.75
C ASP A 77 3.06 -17.39 12.41
N ALA A 78 2.89 -16.18 11.89
CA ALA A 78 3.26 -14.97 12.62
C ALA A 78 2.07 -14.53 13.47
N GLN A 79 2.18 -14.54 14.80
CA GLN A 79 1.18 -13.92 15.68
C GLN A 79 1.64 -12.53 16.11
N LYS A 80 2.03 -11.69 15.16
CA LYS A 80 2.42 -10.33 15.51
C LYS A 80 1.15 -9.52 15.76
N THR A 81 1.15 -8.71 16.83
CA THR A 81 0.00 -7.86 17.15
C THR A 81 0.23 -6.50 16.53
N GLY A 82 -0.64 -6.13 15.61
CA GLY A 82 -0.71 -4.78 15.05
C GLY A 82 -1.59 -3.88 15.91
N PHE A 83 -1.18 -2.63 16.05
CA PHE A 83 -1.94 -1.57 16.72
C PHE A 83 -2.43 -0.55 15.70
N PHE A 84 -3.73 -0.27 15.71
CA PHE A 84 -4.35 0.63 14.76
C PHE A 84 -3.69 2.02 14.76
N LYS A 85 -3.45 2.56 13.56
CA LYS A 85 -2.91 3.91 13.34
C LYS A 85 -3.92 4.81 12.65
N GLN A 86 -4.41 4.36 11.49
CA GLN A 86 -5.27 5.17 10.63
C GLN A 86 -6.10 4.30 9.70
N GLU A 87 -7.16 4.87 9.17
CA GLU A 87 -8.00 4.25 8.16
C GLU A 87 -8.18 5.15 6.94
N GLN A 88 -8.32 4.53 5.77
CA GLN A 88 -8.66 5.21 4.52
C GLN A 88 -9.81 4.47 3.86
N THR A 89 -10.91 5.17 3.58
CA THR A 89 -12.01 4.59 2.82
C THR A 89 -11.76 4.76 1.33
N SER A 90 -11.90 3.68 0.56
CA SER A 90 -11.77 3.65 -0.90
C SER A 90 -12.97 2.88 -1.47
N GLY A 91 -13.95 3.62 -1.99
CA GLY A 91 -15.19 3.05 -2.53
C GLY A 91 -15.97 2.25 -1.47
N PHE A 92 -16.14 0.94 -1.72
CA PHE A 92 -16.84 0.01 -0.83
C PHE A 92 -15.91 -0.67 0.19
N SER A 93 -14.65 -0.28 0.22
CA SER A 93 -13.64 -0.87 1.09
C SER A 93 -13.02 0.19 2.01
N LYS A 94 -12.45 -0.28 3.11
CA LYS A 94 -11.68 0.52 4.06
C LYS A 94 -10.35 -0.17 4.33
N LEU A 95 -9.27 0.59 4.17
CA LEU A 95 -7.90 0.18 4.45
C LEU A 95 -7.54 0.62 5.88
N CYS A 96 -7.37 -0.33 6.78
CA CYS A 96 -7.00 -0.12 8.17
C CYS A 96 -5.50 -0.33 8.34
N SER A 97 -4.74 0.72 8.59
CA SER A 97 -3.28 0.65 8.82
C SER A 97 -2.96 0.37 10.28
N TYR A 98 -2.00 -0.52 10.50
CA TYR A 98 -1.53 -0.98 11.80
C TYR A 98 -0.02 -0.89 11.90
N ASP A 99 0.47 -0.56 13.10
CA ASP A 99 1.87 -0.66 13.46
C ASP A 99 2.14 -2.00 14.12
N VAL A 100 2.99 -2.77 13.47
CA VAL A 100 3.43 -4.09 13.89
C VAL A 100 4.94 -4.00 14.09
N LEU A 101 5.37 -3.83 15.34
CA LEU A 101 6.80 -3.75 15.71
C LEU A 101 7.59 -2.67 14.92
N GLY A 102 6.95 -1.55 14.57
CA GLY A 102 7.57 -0.45 13.83
C GLY A 102 7.37 -0.50 12.30
N GLU A 103 6.73 -1.55 11.79
CA GLU A 103 6.37 -1.71 10.38
C GLU A 103 4.86 -1.46 10.17
N THR A 104 4.48 -0.94 9.00
CA THR A 104 3.06 -0.66 8.69
C THR A 104 2.44 -1.82 7.92
N TYR A 105 1.37 -2.39 8.47
CA TYR A 105 0.56 -3.44 7.86
C TYR A 105 -0.87 -2.91 7.64
N VAL A 106 -1.64 -3.53 6.75
CA VAL A 106 -3.00 -3.07 6.46
C VAL A 106 -3.93 -4.25 6.32
N LEU A 107 -5.07 -4.10 6.97
CA LEU A 107 -6.23 -4.95 6.83
C LEU A 107 -7.25 -4.22 5.94
N THR A 108 -7.80 -4.92 4.95
CA THR A 108 -8.92 -4.39 4.16
C THR A 108 -10.23 -4.95 4.70
N ILE A 109 -11.18 -4.08 5.03
CA ILE A 109 -12.52 -4.43 5.51
C ILE A 109 -13.60 -3.71 4.69
N GLY A 110 -14.88 -4.04 4.90
CA GLY A 110 -15.99 -3.32 4.29
C GLY A 110 -16.04 -1.85 4.74
N SER A 111 -16.49 -0.94 3.89
CA SER A 111 -16.51 0.52 4.20
C SER A 111 -17.38 0.88 5.42
N THR A 112 -18.39 0.06 5.73
CA THR A 112 -19.27 0.22 6.89
C THR A 112 -18.70 -0.41 8.17
N GLU A 113 -17.60 -1.15 8.06
CA GLU A 113 -16.96 -1.80 9.19
C GLU A 113 -16.00 -0.84 9.90
N ILE A 114 -15.78 -1.13 11.18
CA ILE A 114 -14.87 -0.37 12.04
C ILE A 114 -13.54 -1.09 12.07
N CYS A 115 -12.44 -0.38 11.82
CA CYS A 115 -11.11 -0.94 11.96
C CYS A 115 -10.89 -1.42 13.41
N PRO A 116 -10.57 -2.70 13.62
CA PRO A 116 -10.19 -3.20 14.94
C PRO A 116 -9.06 -2.35 15.53
N LEU A 117 -9.10 -2.07 16.84
CA LEU A 117 -7.98 -1.34 17.48
C LEU A 117 -6.69 -2.17 17.49
N THR A 118 -6.83 -3.49 17.49
CA THR A 118 -5.73 -4.44 17.40
C THR A 118 -6.07 -5.55 16.42
N TYR A 119 -5.08 -6.05 15.69
CA TYR A 119 -5.25 -7.15 14.75
C TYR A 119 -4.04 -8.08 14.77
N LYS A 120 -4.24 -9.37 14.49
CA LYS A 120 -3.16 -10.35 14.41
C LYS A 120 -2.76 -10.52 12.94
N PHE A 121 -1.50 -10.21 12.64
CA PHE A 121 -0.84 -10.35 11.33
C PHE A 121 0.23 -11.41 11.39
#